data_AF-A0A1R0ZQ46-F1
#
_entry.id   AF-A0A1R0ZQ46-F1
#
_cell.length_a   1.000
_cell.length_b   1.000
_cell.length_c   1.000
_cell.angle_alpha   90.00
_cell.angle_beta   90.00
_cell.angle_gamma   90.00
#
_symmetry.space_group_name_H-M   'P 1'
#
loop_
_entity.id
_entity.type
_entity.pdbx_description
1 polymer ?
#
loop_
_entity_poly.entity_id
_entity_poly.type
_entity_poly.pdbx_seq_one_letter_code
_entity_poly.pdbx_strand_id
1 'polypeptide(L)'
;MNTQLVNLQFSDTYLMVNFEITFQEIQSWLSMAGHNMDDASLFRALLFPESLDSDQQTELCWIILHRYEDVFFQTNRNWTDPEHPATMNCVHQLLLRMMNSRTLNGEDNTKLDLYLLLQEDRQADTPLYPTLHHLFDVKWGSSASA
;
A
#
# COMPACT_ATOMS: atom_id res chain seq x y z
N MET A 1 -19.88 2.85 6.68
CA MET A 1 -18.98 3.78 5.96
C MET A 1 -19.45 3.86 4.51
N ASN A 2 -19.56 5.06 3.93
CA ASN A 2 -20.14 5.24 2.60
C ASN A 2 -19.18 4.66 1.55
N THR A 3 -19.60 3.70 0.71
CA THR A 3 -18.74 3.03 -0.29
C THR A 3 -18.07 4.01 -1.24
N GLN A 4 -18.70 5.17 -1.45
CA GLN A 4 -18.14 6.29 -2.21
C GLN A 4 -16.89 6.90 -1.57
N LEU A 5 -16.81 6.93 -0.24
CA LEU A 5 -15.69 7.48 0.51
C LEU A 5 -14.46 6.56 0.43
N VAL A 6 -14.68 5.24 0.54
CA VAL A 6 -13.62 4.22 0.39
C VAL A 6 -13.05 4.21 -1.03
N ASN A 7 -13.92 4.33 -2.05
CA ASN A 7 -13.48 4.41 -3.44
C ASN A 7 -12.72 5.71 -3.75
N LEU A 8 -13.12 6.85 -3.16
CA LEU A 8 -12.33 8.09 -3.23
C LEU A 8 -10.96 7.91 -2.58
N GLN A 9 -10.92 7.33 -1.37
CA GLN A 9 -9.68 7.10 -0.61
C GLN A 9 -8.70 6.17 -1.34
N PHE A 10 -9.21 5.12 -1.99
CA PHE A 10 -8.37 4.24 -2.82
C PHE A 10 -7.83 4.98 -4.04
N SER A 11 -8.66 5.78 -4.71
CA SER A 11 -8.22 6.61 -5.84
C SER A 11 -7.17 7.65 -5.42
N ASP A 12 -7.33 8.28 -4.27
CA ASP A 12 -6.43 9.30 -3.75
C ASP A 12 -5.10 8.67 -3.27
N THR A 13 -5.15 7.53 -2.56
CA THR A 13 -3.96 6.77 -2.17
C THR A 13 -3.23 6.23 -3.40
N TYR A 14 -3.96 5.74 -4.41
CA TYR A 14 -3.39 5.32 -5.68
C TYR A 14 -2.70 6.50 -6.38
N LEU A 15 -3.32 7.67 -6.44
CA LEU A 15 -2.72 8.87 -7.01
C LEU A 15 -1.44 9.28 -6.25
N MET A 16 -1.50 9.31 -4.91
CA MET A 16 -0.39 9.72 -4.05
C MET A 16 0.80 8.76 -4.14
N VAL A 17 0.55 7.44 -4.13
CA VAL A 17 1.60 6.43 -4.26
C VAL A 17 2.17 6.38 -5.68
N ASN A 18 1.34 6.67 -6.70
CA ASN A 18 1.74 6.64 -8.11
C ASN A 18 2.51 7.90 -8.55
N PHE A 19 2.39 9.02 -7.83
CA PHE A 19 2.98 10.29 -8.26
C PHE A 19 3.89 11.00 -7.24
N GLU A 20 3.75 10.79 -5.92
CA GLU A 20 4.33 11.75 -4.95
C GLU A 20 4.92 11.16 -3.66
N ILE A 21 4.59 9.92 -3.27
CA ILE A 21 5.08 9.28 -2.03
C ILE A 21 5.40 7.79 -2.24
N THR A 22 6.59 7.37 -1.83
CA THR A 22 7.05 5.98 -1.92
C THR A 22 6.57 5.10 -0.77
N PHE A 23 6.60 3.77 -0.96
CA PHE A 23 6.21 2.81 0.08
C PHE A 23 7.02 2.96 1.38
N GLN A 24 8.33 3.20 1.26
CA GLN A 24 9.24 3.39 2.39
C GLN A 24 8.95 4.69 3.15
N GLU A 25 8.52 5.75 2.46
CA GLU A 25 8.14 7.01 3.11
C GLU A 25 6.89 6.86 3.94
N ILE A 26 5.86 6.16 3.42
CA ILE A 26 4.66 5.84 4.19
C ILE A 26 5.03 5.02 5.43
N GLN A 27 5.88 4.01 5.29
CA GLN A 27 6.36 3.21 6.42
C GLN A 27 7.07 4.06 7.47
N SER A 28 7.94 4.97 7.04
CA SER A 28 8.66 5.90 7.92
C SER A 28 7.68 6.83 8.67
N TRP A 29 6.67 7.36 7.99
CA TRP A 29 5.67 8.24 8.58
C TRP A 29 4.82 7.54 9.64
N LEU A 30 4.40 6.31 9.35
CA LEU A 30 3.68 5.48 10.31
C LEU A 30 4.55 5.18 11.54
N SER A 31 5.81 4.83 11.34
CA SER A 31 6.76 4.60 12.45
C SER A 31 6.94 5.86 13.31
N MET A 32 7.09 7.03 12.70
CA MET A 32 7.18 8.31 13.42
C MET A 32 5.90 8.66 14.20
N ALA A 33 4.73 8.22 13.72
CA ALA A 33 3.46 8.38 14.41
C ALA A 33 3.22 7.31 15.50
N GLY A 34 4.13 6.35 15.69
CA GLY A 34 4.00 5.25 16.65
C GLY A 34 3.27 4.01 16.11
N HIS A 35 2.90 4.00 14.82
CA HIS A 35 2.22 2.90 14.13
C HIS A 35 3.23 2.03 13.38
N ASN A 36 3.97 1.20 14.10
CA ASN A 36 4.91 0.29 13.45
C ASN A 36 4.16 -0.85 12.74
N MET A 37 4.25 -0.87 11.41
CA MET A 37 3.73 -1.94 10.55
C MET A 37 4.90 -2.59 9.80
N ASP A 38 4.85 -3.92 9.69
CA ASP A 38 5.74 -4.63 8.78
C ASP A 38 5.29 -4.45 7.32
N ASP A 39 6.18 -4.76 6.38
CA ASP A 39 5.94 -4.55 4.95
C ASP A 39 4.66 -5.25 4.49
N ALA A 40 4.42 -6.49 4.90
CA ALA A 40 3.22 -7.24 4.52
C ALA A 40 1.94 -6.57 5.05
N SER A 41 1.91 -6.13 6.31
CA SER A 41 0.73 -5.46 6.86
C SER A 41 0.45 -4.13 6.18
N LEU A 42 1.50 -3.33 5.95
CA LEU A 42 1.38 -2.05 5.24
C LEU A 42 0.96 -2.25 3.78
N PHE A 43 1.56 -3.21 3.09
CA PHE A 43 1.23 -3.55 1.71
C PHE A 43 -0.24 -3.96 1.59
N ARG A 44 -0.72 -4.81 2.51
CA ARG A 44 -2.14 -5.19 2.58
C ARG A 44 -3.04 -3.99 2.87
N ALA A 45 -2.67 -3.15 3.85
CA ALA A 45 -3.44 -1.97 4.24
C ALA A 45 -3.62 -0.99 3.07
N LEU A 46 -2.57 -0.78 2.27
CA LEU A 46 -2.61 0.13 1.13
C LEU A 46 -3.34 -0.46 -0.08
N LEU A 47 -3.19 -1.77 -0.32
CA LEU A 47 -3.80 -2.43 -1.48
C LEU A 47 -5.27 -2.83 -1.24
N PHE A 48 -5.62 -3.19 -0.01
CA PHE A 48 -6.94 -3.65 0.41
C PHE A 48 -7.33 -2.97 1.73
N PRO A 49 -7.62 -1.66 1.72
CA PRO A 49 -7.95 -0.91 2.92
C PRO A 49 -9.18 -1.49 3.64
N GLU A 50 -10.10 -2.15 2.91
CA GLU A 50 -11.28 -2.81 3.47
C GLU A 50 -10.95 -3.96 4.43
N SER A 51 -9.70 -4.44 4.43
CA SER A 51 -9.22 -5.47 5.35
C SER A 51 -8.93 -4.95 6.77
N LEU A 52 -8.79 -3.64 6.94
CA LEU A 52 -8.59 -2.99 8.23
C LEU A 52 -9.94 -2.70 8.92
N ASP A 53 -9.94 -2.57 10.24
CA ASP A 53 -11.12 -2.00 10.93
C ASP A 53 -11.27 -0.50 10.62
N SER A 54 -12.48 0.03 10.80
CA SER A 54 -12.80 1.42 10.42
C SER A 54 -11.93 2.47 11.12
N ASP A 55 -11.49 2.18 12.35
CA ASP A 55 -10.71 3.11 13.15
C ASP A 55 -9.27 3.14 12.63
N GLN A 56 -8.70 1.97 12.33
CA GLN A 56 -7.40 1.82 11.66
C GLN A 56 -7.39 2.42 10.25
N GLN A 57 -8.45 2.24 9.47
CA GLN A 57 -8.59 2.86 8.15
C GLN A 57 -8.55 4.39 8.25
N THR A 58 -9.31 4.93 9.21
CA THR A 58 -9.40 6.38 9.43
C THR A 58 -8.05 6.93 9.87
N GLU A 59 -7.37 6.28 10.81
CA GLU A 59 -6.08 6.71 11.34
C GLU A 59 -4.97 6.65 10.28
N LEU A 60 -4.88 5.55 9.52
CA LEU A 60 -3.93 5.40 8.41
C LEU A 60 -4.13 6.52 7.37
N CYS A 61 -5.39 6.75 6.98
CA CYS A 61 -5.76 7.81 6.04
C CYS A 61 -5.38 9.19 6.57
N TRP A 62 -5.64 9.44 7.86
CA TRP A 62 -5.32 10.71 8.50
C TRP A 62 -3.81 10.99 8.50
N ILE A 63 -2.99 9.98 8.83
CA ILE A 63 -1.53 10.08 8.81
C ILE A 63 -1.03 10.35 7.39
N ILE A 64 -1.51 9.60 6.41
CA ILE A 64 -1.08 9.74 5.01
C ILE A 64 -1.46 11.12 4.46
N LEU A 65 -2.70 11.58 4.67
CA LEU A 65 -3.17 12.87 4.18
C LEU A 65 -2.46 14.05 4.86
N HIS A 66 -2.36 14.07 6.20
CA HIS A 66 -1.75 15.20 6.90
C HIS A 66 -0.24 15.28 6.67
N ARG A 67 0.44 14.14 6.60
CA ARG A 67 1.88 14.13 6.28
C ARG A 67 2.13 14.47 4.83
N TYR A 68 1.25 14.09 3.91
CA TYR A 68 1.31 14.57 2.55
C TYR A 68 1.13 16.08 2.46
N GLU A 69 0.16 16.68 3.15
CA GLU A 69 0.03 18.13 3.18
C GLU A 69 1.32 18.78 3.72
N ASP A 70 1.84 18.31 4.86
CA ASP A 70 3.08 18.80 5.47
C ASP A 70 4.29 18.71 4.52
N VAL A 71 4.41 17.61 3.77
CA VAL A 71 5.53 17.31 2.85
C VAL A 71 5.34 17.98 1.49
N PHE A 72 4.13 18.04 0.94
CA PHE A 72 3.81 18.77 -0.29
C PHE A 72 4.23 20.24 -0.17
N PHE A 73 4.04 20.86 1.00
CA PHE A 73 4.52 22.23 1.26
C PHE A 73 6.05 22.34 1.42
N GLN A 74 6.73 21.29 1.88
CA GLN A 74 8.19 21.29 2.07
C GLN A 74 8.96 20.89 0.79
N THR A 75 8.40 19.99 -0.01
CA THR A 75 9.08 19.30 -1.09
C THR A 75 8.85 19.90 -2.47
N ASN A 76 7.79 20.71 -2.65
CA ASN A 76 7.63 21.60 -3.80
C ASN A 76 8.73 22.69 -3.90
N ARG A 77 9.70 22.72 -2.98
CA ARG A 77 10.94 23.50 -3.13
C ARG A 77 12.10 22.71 -3.74
N ASN A 78 12.13 21.37 -3.71
CA ASN A 78 13.39 20.61 -3.89
C ASN A 78 13.33 19.27 -4.66
N TRP A 79 12.21 18.78 -5.22
CA TRP A 79 12.24 17.54 -6.03
C TRP A 79 12.14 17.74 -7.54
N THR A 80 13.26 17.49 -8.21
CA THR A 80 13.37 17.27 -9.67
C THR A 80 14.29 16.08 -9.98
N ASP A 81 14.29 15.02 -9.16
CA ASP A 81 15.08 13.81 -9.46
C ASP A 81 14.21 12.54 -9.56
N PRO A 82 13.81 12.14 -10.79
CA PRO A 82 13.05 10.92 -11.04
C PRO A 82 13.84 9.62 -10.81
N GLU A 83 15.15 9.66 -10.52
CA GLU A 83 15.98 8.48 -10.25
C GLU A 83 16.13 8.16 -8.74
N HIS A 84 15.25 8.69 -7.88
CA HIS A 84 15.39 8.48 -6.44
C HIS A 84 15.32 6.98 -6.07
N PRO A 85 16.28 6.42 -5.29
CA PRO A 85 16.35 4.98 -5.01
C PRO A 85 15.08 4.36 -4.41
N ALA A 86 14.26 5.16 -3.71
CA ALA A 86 13.01 4.70 -3.11
C ALA A 86 11.90 4.43 -4.15
N THR A 87 11.92 5.08 -5.32
CA THR A 87 10.96 4.79 -6.41
C THR A 87 11.32 3.49 -7.14
N MET A 88 12.60 3.09 -7.14
CA MET A 88 13.06 1.81 -7.69
C MET A 88 12.90 0.62 -6.74
N ASN A 89 12.37 0.83 -5.54
CA ASN A 89 12.11 -0.25 -4.59
C ASN A 89 11.13 -1.28 -5.21
N CYS A 90 11.52 -2.56 -5.20
CA CYS A 90 10.75 -3.65 -5.83
C CYS A 90 9.34 -3.79 -5.23
N VAL A 91 9.19 -3.63 -3.92
CA VAL A 91 7.90 -3.69 -3.20
C VAL A 91 7.01 -2.53 -3.60
N HIS A 92 7.56 -1.32 -3.72
CA HIS A 92 6.82 -0.16 -4.22
C HIS A 92 6.32 -0.36 -5.66
N GLN A 93 7.19 -0.85 -6.56
CA GLN A 93 6.81 -1.17 -7.93
C GLN A 93 5.74 -2.28 -8.01
N LEU A 94 5.85 -3.29 -7.14
CA LEU A 94 4.82 -4.33 -7.03
C LEU A 94 3.50 -3.74 -6.52
N LEU A 95 3.52 -2.84 -5.54
CA LEU A 95 2.32 -2.18 -5.03
C LEU A 95 1.61 -1.42 -6.16
N LEU A 96 2.33 -0.60 -6.92
CA LEU A 96 1.78 0.14 -8.07
C LEU A 96 1.15 -0.81 -9.10
N ARG A 97 1.86 -1.89 -9.45
CA ARG A 97 1.36 -2.92 -10.38
C ARG A 97 0.06 -3.55 -9.86
N MET A 98 -0.01 -3.89 -8.58
CA MET A 98 -1.18 -4.52 -8.00
C MET A 98 -2.35 -3.55 -7.85
N MET A 99 -2.12 -2.28 -7.50
CA MET A 99 -3.18 -1.29 -7.45
C MET A 99 -3.78 -1.03 -8.85
N ASN A 100 -2.93 -1.02 -9.89
CA ASN A 100 -3.39 -0.95 -11.27
C ASN A 100 -4.19 -2.22 -11.67
N SER A 101 -3.68 -3.41 -11.33
CA SER A 101 -4.43 -4.67 -11.56
C SER A 101 -5.78 -4.66 -10.85
N ARG A 102 -5.85 -4.17 -9.60
CA ARG A 102 -7.10 -4.05 -8.84
C ARG A 102 -8.10 -3.14 -9.53
N THR A 103 -7.63 -2.02 -10.07
CA THR A 103 -8.44 -1.07 -10.81
C THR A 103 -9.02 -1.68 -12.09
N LEU A 104 -8.22 -2.47 -12.81
CA LEU A 104 -8.61 -3.03 -14.12
C LEU A 104 -9.40 -4.34 -14.01
N ASN A 105 -8.99 -5.23 -13.11
CA ASN A 105 -9.43 -6.63 -13.05
C ASN A 105 -10.26 -6.92 -11.80
N GLY A 106 -10.38 -5.98 -10.88
CA GLY A 106 -11.06 -6.15 -9.61
C GLY A 106 -10.20 -6.80 -8.52
N GLU A 107 -10.76 -6.83 -7.32
CA GLU A 107 -10.08 -7.25 -6.09
C GLU A 107 -9.72 -8.73 -6.08
N ASP A 108 -10.68 -9.62 -6.33
CA ASP A 108 -10.46 -11.08 -6.19
C ASP A 108 -9.40 -11.60 -7.18
N ASN A 109 -9.42 -11.11 -8.43
CA ASN A 109 -8.40 -11.45 -9.41
C ASN A 109 -7.02 -10.94 -8.98
N THR A 110 -6.96 -9.74 -8.41
CA THR A 110 -5.69 -9.16 -7.93
C THR A 110 -5.13 -9.94 -6.74
N LYS A 111 -5.99 -10.39 -5.81
CA LYS A 111 -5.57 -11.25 -4.69
C LYS A 111 -4.97 -12.56 -5.19
N LEU A 112 -5.63 -13.19 -6.17
CA LEU A 112 -5.18 -14.45 -6.76
C LEU A 112 -3.84 -14.27 -7.50
N ASP A 113 -3.73 -13.24 -8.33
CA ASP A 113 -2.50 -12.90 -9.05
C ASP A 113 -1.34 -12.65 -8.09
N LEU A 114 -1.58 -11.88 -7.02
CA LEU A 114 -0.58 -11.59 -6.00
C LEU A 114 -0.19 -12.85 -5.21
N TYR A 115 -1.16 -13.71 -4.89
CA TYR A 115 -0.90 -14.97 -4.21
C TYR A 115 0.04 -15.86 -5.04
N LEU A 116 -0.29 -16.07 -6.32
CA LEU A 116 0.52 -16.88 -7.22
C LEU A 116 1.94 -16.30 -7.38
N LEU A 117 2.04 -14.99 -7.59
CA LEU A 117 3.32 -14.28 -7.72
C LEU A 117 4.21 -14.47 -6.49
N LEU A 118 3.66 -14.34 -5.28
CA LEU A 118 4.45 -14.51 -4.05
C LEU A 118 4.82 -15.98 -3.78
N GLN A 119 3.99 -16.95 -4.19
CA GLN A 119 4.34 -18.37 -4.10
C GLN A 119 5.49 -18.73 -5.06
N GLU A 120 5.47 -18.20 -6.27
CA GLU A 120 6.56 -18.37 -7.24
C GLU A 120 7.85 -17.69 -6.74
N ASP A 121 7.76 -16.46 -6.25
CA ASP A 121 8.91 -15.72 -5.70
C ASP A 121 9.56 -16.45 -4.51
N ARG A 122 8.74 -17.06 -3.65
CA ARG A 122 9.23 -17.85 -2.50
C ARG A 122 10.04 -19.08 -2.91
N GLN A 123 9.82 -19.62 -4.10
CA GLN A 123 10.54 -20.79 -4.62
C GLN A 123 11.79 -20.40 -5.41
N ALA A 124 12.00 -19.11 -5.69
CA ALA A 124 13.15 -18.63 -6.43
C ALA A 124 14.43 -18.69 -5.59
N ASP A 125 15.58 -18.91 -6.25
CA ASP A 125 16.90 -18.90 -5.60
C ASP A 125 17.24 -17.54 -4.98
N THR A 126 16.71 -16.46 -5.56
CA THR A 126 16.86 -15.08 -5.08
C THR A 126 15.49 -14.38 -5.07
N PRO A 127 14.69 -14.54 -4.00
CA PRO A 127 13.39 -13.90 -3.89
C PRO A 127 13.48 -12.37 -3.90
N LEU A 128 12.59 -11.73 -4.65
CA LEU A 128 12.49 -10.27 -4.76
C LEU A 128 11.59 -9.66 -3.69
N TYR A 129 10.65 -10.44 -3.14
CA TYR A 129 9.65 -9.97 -2.18
C TYR A 129 9.64 -10.77 -0.87
N PRO A 130 10.81 -11.05 -0.25
CA PRO A 130 10.86 -11.90 0.94
C PRO A 130 10.05 -11.33 2.11
N THR A 131 9.92 -10.01 2.21
CA THR A 131 9.16 -9.34 3.28
C THR A 131 7.64 -9.43 3.09
N LEU A 132 7.16 -9.95 1.95
CA LEU A 132 5.74 -10.13 1.65
C LEU A 132 5.30 -11.60 1.70
N HIS A 133 6.20 -12.57 1.90
CA HIS A 133 5.84 -13.99 1.82
C HIS A 133 4.80 -14.44 2.85
N HIS A 134 4.67 -13.72 3.96
CA HIS A 134 3.67 -13.96 5.00
C HIS A 134 2.37 -13.14 4.84
N LEU A 135 2.22 -12.41 3.72
CA LEU A 135 1.05 -11.57 3.43
C LEU A 135 -0.30 -12.33 3.56
N PHE A 136 -0.30 -13.61 3.21
CA PHE A 136 -1.48 -14.48 3.21
C PHE A 136 -1.55 -15.43 4.42
N ASP A 137 -0.60 -15.36 5.35
CA ASP A 137 -0.60 -16.22 6.55
C ASP A 137 -1.66 -15.78 7.58
N VAL A 138 -2.11 -14.53 7.48
CA VAL A 138 -3.20 -13.98 8.30
C VAL A 138 -4.53 -14.18 7.58
N LYS A 139 -5.59 -14.58 8.28
CA LYS A 139 -6.93 -14.66 7.69
C LYS A 139 -7.35 -13.30 7.13
N TRP A 140 -7.62 -13.25 5.84
CA TRP A 140 -8.24 -12.10 5.21
C TRP A 140 -9.68 -12.07 5.72
N GLY A 141 -10.04 -10.98 6.40
CA GLY A 141 -11.32 -10.85 7.06
C GLY A 141 -12.47 -11.20 6.10
N SER A 142 -13.24 -12.22 6.45
CA SER A 142 -14.59 -12.36 5.93
C SER A 142 -15.39 -11.23 6.56
N SER A 143 -15.57 -10.13 5.83
CA SER A 143 -16.71 -9.26 6.06
C SER A 143 -17.96 -10.04 5.64
N ALA A 144 -18.35 -11.02 6.46
CA ALA A 144 -19.70 -11.51 6.47
C ALA A 144 -20.58 -10.32 6.85
N SER A 145 -21.19 -9.73 5.83
CA SER A 145 -22.35 -8.87 5.99
C SER A 145 -23.40 -9.64 6.79
N ALA A 146 -23.67 -9.17 7.99
CA ALA A 146 -24.85 -9.51 8.78
C ALA A 146 -25.51 -8.21 9.24
#